data_AF-A0A6Y2UTT0-F1
#
_entry.id   AF-A0A6Y2UTT0-F1
#
_cell.length_a   1.000
_cell.length_b   1.000
_cell.length_c   1.000
_cell.angle_alpha   90.00
_cell.angle_beta   90.00
_cell.angle_gamma   90.00
#
_symmetry.space_group_name_H-M   'P 1'
#
loop_
_entity.id
_entity.type
_entity.pdbx_description
1 polymer ?
#
loop_
_entity_poly.entity_id
_entity_poly.type
_entity_poly.pdbx_seq_one_letter_code
_entity_poly.pdbx_strand_id
1 'polypeptide(L)'
;MMKKVVLFLAIVSFSSVAGITDITTKPVALIALKKNSAQYVDVCKAADDSCKEGTSIWKEKNADGIFYLTTSHLQLTKLKKDGDTYSKIVSWDFTKE
;
A
#
# COMPACT_ATOMS: atom_id res chain seq x y z
N MET A 1 -23.95 -67.09 0.34
CA MET A 1 -23.52 -66.19 1.44
C MET A 1 -22.25 -65.49 0.98
N MET A 2 -22.09 -64.20 1.33
CA MET A 2 -21.09 -63.22 0.85
C MET A 2 -21.32 -62.63 -0.55
N LYS A 3 -21.20 -61.33 -0.78
CA LYS A 3 -21.29 -60.13 0.07
C LYS A 3 -21.50 -58.99 -0.93
N LYS A 4 -22.61 -58.24 -0.85
CA LYS A 4 -22.84 -57.09 -1.75
C LYS A 4 -21.70 -56.10 -1.54
N VAL A 5 -20.81 -55.96 -2.52
CA VAL A 5 -19.77 -54.94 -2.50
C VAL A 5 -20.45 -53.63 -2.87
N VAL A 6 -20.97 -52.94 -1.87
CA VAL A 6 -21.46 -51.57 -2.02
C VAL A 6 -20.22 -50.70 -2.09
N LEU A 7 -19.88 -50.27 -3.31
CA LEU A 7 -18.79 -49.34 -3.56
C LEU A 7 -19.24 -47.95 -3.07
N PHE A 8 -18.92 -47.63 -1.81
CA PHE A 8 -19.09 -46.29 -1.28
C PHE A 8 -18.03 -45.38 -1.92
N LEU A 9 -18.42 -44.67 -2.99
CA LEU A 9 -17.70 -43.50 -3.47
C LEU A 9 -17.78 -42.42 -2.40
N ALA A 10 -16.79 -42.39 -1.51
CA ALA A 10 -16.54 -41.24 -0.66
C ALA A 10 -16.08 -40.09 -1.55
N ILE A 11 -17.03 -39.25 -1.94
CA ILE A 11 -16.77 -37.94 -2.53
C ILE A 11 -16.10 -37.13 -1.43
N VAL A 12 -14.76 -37.12 -1.42
CA VAL A 12 -13.99 -36.12 -0.69
C VAL A 12 -14.23 -34.81 -1.40
N SER A 13 -15.32 -34.14 -1.04
CA SER A 13 -15.54 -32.74 -1.35
C SER A 13 -14.37 -31.98 -0.76
N PHE A 14 -13.41 -31.62 -1.60
CA PHE A 14 -12.47 -30.56 -1.29
C PHE A 14 -13.32 -29.30 -1.15
N SER A 15 -13.77 -29.00 0.06
CA SER A 15 -14.16 -27.66 0.43
C SER A 15 -12.91 -26.82 0.18
N SER A 16 -12.82 -26.23 -1.01
CA SER A 16 -11.92 -25.12 -1.26
C SER A 16 -12.40 -24.01 -0.32
N VAL A 17 -11.97 -24.09 0.94
CA VAL A 17 -11.92 -22.94 1.82
C VAL A 17 -10.94 -22.04 1.10
N ALA A 18 -11.46 -21.17 0.24
CA ALA A 18 -10.79 -19.96 -0.12
C ALA A 18 -10.46 -19.33 1.22
N GLY A 19 -9.22 -19.53 1.65
CA GLY A 19 -8.72 -18.94 2.88
C GLY A 19 -8.99 -17.47 2.70
N ILE A 20 -9.96 -16.96 3.46
CA ILE A 20 -10.17 -15.54 3.57
C ILE A 20 -8.89 -15.11 4.28
N THR A 21 -7.84 -14.82 3.52
CA THR A 21 -6.78 -13.98 4.04
C THR A 21 -7.55 -12.73 4.39
N ASP A 22 -7.79 -12.49 5.68
CA ASP A 22 -8.28 -11.23 6.17
C ASP A 22 -7.37 -10.19 5.53
N ILE A 23 -7.80 -9.59 4.41
CA ILE A 23 -7.14 -8.44 3.84
C ILE A 23 -7.56 -7.34 4.80
N THR A 24 -6.92 -7.31 5.96
CA THR A 24 -7.15 -6.31 6.97
C THR A 24 -6.50 -5.05 6.42
N THR A 25 -7.20 -4.35 5.53
CA THR A 25 -6.93 -2.96 5.19
C THR A 25 -7.11 -2.17 6.47
N LYS A 26 -6.05 -2.10 7.27
CA LYS A 26 -6.03 -1.33 8.51
C LYS A 26 -5.81 0.13 8.14
N PRO A 27 -6.66 1.06 8.62
CA PRO A 27 -6.44 2.47 8.38
C PRO A 27 -5.12 2.90 9.01
N VAL A 28 -4.34 3.66 8.24
CA VAL A 28 -3.06 4.22 8.69
C VAL A 28 -3.25 5.70 8.96
N ALA A 29 -2.90 6.14 10.16
CA ALA A 29 -2.96 7.55 10.51
C ALA A 29 -1.83 8.32 9.83
N LEU A 30 -2.20 9.36 9.08
CA LEU A 30 -1.28 10.24 8.37
C LEU A 30 -1.26 11.63 8.99
N ILE A 31 -0.10 12.27 8.95
CA ILE A 31 0.13 13.65 9.41
C ILE A 31 0.63 14.47 8.23
N ALA A 32 -0.08 15.54 7.89
CA ALA A 32 0.36 16.47 6.86
C ALA A 32 1.66 17.16 7.28
N LEU A 33 2.65 17.17 6.40
CA LEU A 33 3.83 18.00 6.58
C LEU A 33 3.49 19.46 6.29
N LYS A 34 3.97 20.37 7.15
CA LYS A 34 3.86 21.81 6.89
C LYS A 34 4.62 22.13 5.61
N LYS A 35 3.95 22.81 4.67
CA LYS A 35 4.57 23.32 3.44
C LYS A 35 5.85 24.11 3.78
N ASN A 36 6.89 23.88 2.99
CA ASN A 36 8.20 24.53 3.13
C ASN A 36 8.94 24.27 4.45
N SER A 37 8.50 23.32 5.28
CA SER A 37 9.36 22.82 6.37
C SER A 37 10.59 22.11 5.79
N ALA A 38 11.68 22.00 6.56
CA ALA A 38 12.90 21.33 6.11
C ALA A 38 12.60 19.91 5.61
N GLN A 39 11.82 19.14 6.37
CA GLN A 39 11.42 17.78 5.98
C GLN A 39 10.55 17.75 4.71
N TYR A 40 9.67 18.74 4.51
CA TYR A 40 8.90 18.86 3.27
C TYR A 40 9.84 19.09 2.08
N VAL A 41 10.79 20.02 2.20
CA VAL A 41 11.74 20.35 1.14
C VAL A 41 12.64 19.15 0.80
N ASP A 42 13.11 18.40 1.80
CA ASP A 42 13.95 17.22 1.59
C ASP A 42 13.20 16.11 0.86
N VAL A 43 11.95 15.83 1.27
CA VAL A 43 11.09 14.86 0.60
C VAL A 43 10.80 15.30 -0.83
N CYS A 44 10.56 16.58 -1.06
CA CYS A 44 10.33 17.11 -2.40
C CYS A 44 11.54 16.97 -3.32
N LYS A 45 12.75 17.26 -2.82
CA LYS A 45 13.99 17.07 -3.57
C LYS A 45 14.18 15.61 -3.98
N ALA A 46 13.88 14.69 -3.07
CA ALA A 46 13.96 13.25 -3.35
C ALA A 46 12.94 12.75 -4.37
N ALA A 47 11.82 13.46 -4.53
CA ALA A 47 10.75 13.06 -5.43
C ALA A 47 10.96 13.56 -6.88
N ASP A 48 12.12 14.15 -7.18
CA ASP A 48 12.68 14.44 -8.52
C ASP A 48 11.57 14.88 -9.51
N ASP A 49 11.06 16.10 -9.32
CA ASP A 49 9.97 16.77 -10.08
C ASP A 49 8.51 16.48 -9.69
N SER A 50 8.25 15.59 -8.72
CA SER A 50 6.86 15.30 -8.31
C SER A 50 6.25 16.38 -7.39
N CYS A 51 7.08 17.23 -6.78
CA CYS A 51 6.62 18.33 -5.93
C CYS A 51 6.30 19.58 -6.73
N LYS A 52 5.16 19.56 -7.43
CA LYS A 52 4.58 20.73 -8.10
C LYS A 52 3.61 21.47 -7.17
N GLU A 53 3.15 22.64 -7.62
CA GLU A 53 2.08 23.36 -6.95
C GLU A 53 0.86 22.43 -6.75
N GLY A 54 0.27 22.49 -5.55
CA GLY A 54 -0.80 21.57 -5.14
C GLY A 54 -0.34 20.25 -4.49
N THR A 55 0.98 19.99 -4.40
CA THR A 55 1.48 18.78 -3.73
C THR A 55 1.30 18.85 -2.21
N SER A 56 0.64 17.83 -1.66
CA SER A 56 0.58 17.58 -0.22
C SER A 56 1.43 16.36 0.12
N ILE A 57 2.20 16.47 1.21
CA ILE A 57 3.06 15.39 1.71
C ILE A 57 2.55 14.97 3.08
N TRP A 58 2.43 13.67 3.26
CA TRP A 58 1.90 13.03 4.45
C TRP A 58 2.94 12.08 5.04
N LYS A 59 3.23 12.20 6.32
CA LYS A 59 4.04 11.24 7.08
C LYS A 59 3.12 10.27 7.80
N GLU A 60 3.48 9.00 7.81
CA GLU A 60 2.81 8.01 8.68
C GLU A 60 3.10 8.30 10.17
N LYS A 61 2.06 8.31 11.02
CA LYS A 61 2.20 8.70 12.44
C LYS A 61 3.04 7.72 13.26
N ASN A 62 2.93 6.43 12.96
CA ASN A 62 3.54 5.33 13.74
C ASN A 62 4.58 4.53 12.95
N ALA A 63 4.94 4.98 11.75
CA ALA A 63 6.00 4.37 10.95
C ALA A 63 7.03 5.43 10.61
N ASP A 64 8.28 5.16 10.96
CA ASP A 64 9.36 6.06 10.62
C ASP A 64 9.78 5.89 9.17
N GLY A 65 10.08 7.03 8.55
CA GLY A 65 10.57 7.07 7.18
C GLY A 65 9.52 6.80 6.10
N ILE A 66 8.24 6.58 6.40
CA ILE A 66 7.21 6.41 5.37
C ILE A 66 6.51 7.73 5.06
N PHE A 67 6.53 8.10 3.78
CA PHE A 67 5.92 9.31 3.27
C PHE A 67 5.01 9.02 2.08
N TYR A 68 3.96 9.79 1.95
CA TYR A 68 3.02 9.75 0.85
C TYR A 68 2.90 11.12 0.22
N LEU A 69 3.00 11.20 -1.09
CA LEU A 69 2.85 12.44 -1.86
C LEU A 69 1.58 12.33 -2.68
N THR A 70 0.70 13.30 -2.53
CA THR A 70 -0.50 13.46 -3.35
C THR A 70 -0.35 14.72 -4.18
N THR A 71 -0.49 14.61 -5.49
CA THR A 71 -0.45 15.75 -6.42
C THR A 71 -1.84 16.10 -6.93
N SER A 72 -1.97 17.25 -7.60
CA SER A 72 -3.21 17.65 -8.27
C SER A 72 -3.61 16.75 -9.45
N HIS A 73 -2.70 15.90 -9.94
CA HIS A 73 -2.91 15.04 -11.10
C HIS A 73 -3.48 13.65 -10.74
N LEU A 74 -4.14 13.51 -9.58
CA LEU A 74 -4.65 12.22 -9.10
C LEU A 74 -3.55 11.14 -9.07
N GLN A 75 -2.37 11.51 -8.58
CA GLN A 75 -1.26 10.57 -8.36
C GLN A 75 -0.93 10.49 -6.87
N LEU A 76 -0.72 9.26 -6.40
CA LEU A 76 -0.25 8.96 -5.05
C LEU A 76 1.12 8.27 -5.16
N THR A 77 2.17 8.86 -4.59
CA THR A 77 3.50 8.25 -4.53
C THR A 77 3.86 7.91 -3.09
N LYS A 78 4.28 6.66 -2.84
CA LYS A 78 4.83 6.24 -1.56
C LYS A 78 6.36 6.27 -1.62
N LEU A 79 6.98 6.94 -0.65
CA LEU A 79 8.42 6.98 -0.45
C LEU A 79 8.80 6.33 0.89
N LYS A 80 10.00 5.76 0.94
CA LYS A 80 10.66 5.33 2.17
C LYS A 80 11.96 6.11 2.34
N LYS A 81 12.21 6.60 3.54
CA LYS A 81 13.50 7.10 3.99
C LYS A 81 14.26 5.96 4.67
N ASP A 82 15.51 5.77 4.25
CA ASP A 82 16.46 4.87 4.88
C ASP A 82 17.79 5.61 5.08
N GLY A 83 18.16 5.82 6.34
CA GLY A 83 19.21 6.80 6.70
C GLY A 83 18.86 8.19 6.16
N ASP A 84 19.74 8.77 5.34
CA ASP A 84 19.55 10.09 4.71
C ASP A 84 18.96 10.00 3.29
N THR A 85 18.73 8.78 2.78
CA THR A 85 18.26 8.58 1.40
C THR A 85 16.78 8.31 1.37
N TYR A 86 16.10 8.85 0.36
CA TYR A 86 14.71 8.59 0.08
C TYR A 86 14.59 7.76 -1.20
N SER A 87 13.76 6.74 -1.19
CA SER A 87 13.49 5.89 -2.34
C SER A 87 11.99 5.79 -2.61
N LYS A 88 11.63 5.80 -3.89
CA LYS A 88 10.25 5.57 -4.34
C LYS A 88 9.93 4.09 -4.23
N ILE A 89 8.92 3.77 -3.42
CA ILE A 89 8.44 2.38 -3.30
C ILE A 89 7.48 2.08 -4.44
N VAL A 90 6.47 2.94 -4.62
CA VAL A 90 5.38 2.72 -5.58
C VAL A 90 4.71 4.05 -5.89
N SER A 91 4.19 4.17 -7.11
CA SER A 91 3.33 5.27 -7.53
C SER A 91 2.06 4.72 -8.14
N TRP A 92 0.93 5.24 -7.70
CA TRP A 92 -0.39 4.99 -8.27
C TRP A 92 -0.81 6.20 -9.09
N ASP A 93 -1.25 5.95 -10.32
CA ASP A 93 -1.78 6.96 -11.23
C ASP A 93 -3.25 6.63 -11.50
N PHE A 94 -4.16 7.40 -10.90
CA PHE A 94 -5.60 7.17 -10.97
C PHE A 94 -6.24 7.80 -12.21
N THR A 95 -5.44 8.34 -13.15
CA THR A 95 -5.96 8.87 -14.42
C THR A 95 -6.12 7.81 -15.51
N LYS A 96 -5.68 6.57 -15.25
CA LYS A 96 -5.62 5.48 -16.23
C LYS A 96 -6.59 4.32 -15.96
N GLU A 97 -7.61 4.53 -15.13
CA GLU A 97 -8.70 3.57 -14.91
C GLU A 97 -9.73 3.57 -16.04
#